data_AF-A0A1A9AS73-F1
#
_entry.id   AF-A0A1A9AS73-F1
#
_cell.length_a   1.000
_cell.length_b   1.000
_cell.length_c   1.000
_cell.angle_alpha   90.00
_cell.angle_beta   90.00
_cell.angle_gamma   90.00
#
_symmetry.space_group_name_H-M   'P 1'
#
loop_
_entity.id
_entity.type
_entity.pdbx_description
1 polymer ?
#
loop_
_entity_poly.entity_id
_entity_poly.type
_entity_poly.pdbx_seq_one_letter_code
_entity_poly.pdbx_strand_id
1 'polypeptide(L)'
;MDQDLADLPSFRFYAELEKGYENLLYGYDDFFDDYVKVRLNNTEQISHIKESLLNAFIYIANMRPRNNQYEDRWDYLYYWTGNKVYKIVQNVSDFKDIMEVINSLKIHVDNNKGKYNDDLFKIEKDQFTNLKKLYDYSQNYDTIKVKIAPYDYKCSYLYNEYIRDSYELYRKIKIECSSETRTSAYCKIFTNG
;
A
#
# COMPACT_ATOMS: atom_id res chain seq x y z
N MET A 1 -12.33 -9.28 -13.21
CA MET A 1 -11.47 -8.09 -13.15
C MET A 1 -11.21 -7.64 -14.57
N ASP A 2 -11.23 -6.34 -14.84
CA ASP A 2 -10.90 -5.81 -16.16
C ASP A 2 -9.45 -6.16 -16.52
N GLN A 3 -9.21 -6.68 -17.72
CA GLN A 3 -7.90 -7.19 -18.12
C GLN A 3 -6.87 -6.07 -18.25
N ASP A 4 -7.30 -4.87 -18.69
CA ASP A 4 -6.38 -3.75 -18.84
C ASP A 4 -5.90 -3.22 -17.49
N LEU A 5 -6.79 -3.20 -16.50
CA LEU A 5 -6.44 -2.88 -15.11
C LEU A 5 -5.57 -3.96 -14.47
N ALA A 6 -5.84 -5.24 -14.72
CA ALA A 6 -5.07 -6.36 -14.18
C ALA A 6 -3.59 -6.34 -14.60
N ASP A 7 -3.28 -5.68 -15.73
CA ASP A 7 -1.91 -5.54 -16.22
C ASP A 7 -1.09 -4.44 -15.53
N LEU A 8 -1.76 -3.55 -14.79
CA LEU A 8 -1.11 -2.42 -14.16
C LEU A 8 -0.22 -2.85 -12.97
N PRO A 9 0.95 -2.22 -12.79
CA PRO A 9 1.91 -2.57 -11.74
C PRO A 9 1.31 -2.73 -10.34
N SER A 10 0.46 -1.79 -9.89
CA SER A 10 -0.13 -1.85 -8.56
C SER A 10 -1.15 -2.99 -8.42
N PHE A 11 -1.96 -3.23 -9.45
CA PHE A 11 -2.94 -4.32 -9.47
C PHE A 11 -2.25 -5.69 -9.42
N ARG A 12 -1.18 -5.87 -10.19
CA ARG A 12 -0.36 -7.08 -10.16
C ARG A 12 0.27 -7.29 -8.79
N PHE A 13 0.87 -6.24 -8.22
CA PHE A 13 1.52 -6.34 -6.92
C PHE A 13 0.53 -6.68 -5.80
N TYR A 14 -0.65 -6.06 -5.81
CA TYR A 14 -1.71 -6.38 -4.83
C TYR A 14 -2.27 -7.79 -5.00
N ALA A 15 -2.28 -8.34 -6.22
CA ALA A 15 -2.63 -9.74 -6.43
C ALA A 15 -1.60 -10.69 -5.80
N GLU A 16 -0.30 -10.37 -5.88
CA GLU A 16 0.75 -11.15 -5.19
C GLU A 16 0.66 -11.03 -3.67
N LEU A 17 0.35 -9.84 -3.13
CA LEU A 17 0.09 -9.68 -1.69
C LEU A 17 -1.15 -10.46 -1.23
N GLU A 18 -2.22 -10.48 -2.03
CA GLU A 18 -3.44 -11.24 -1.72
C GLU A 18 -3.17 -12.75 -1.71
N LYS A 19 -2.35 -13.22 -2.65
CA LYS A 19 -1.88 -14.61 -2.68
C LYS A 19 -0.97 -14.92 -1.48
N GLY A 20 -0.08 -13.99 -1.15
CA GLY A 20 0.90 -14.12 -0.07
C GLY A 20 1.84 -15.30 -0.26
N TYR A 21 2.54 -15.65 0.83
CA TYR A 21 3.39 -16.82 0.89
C TYR A 21 3.42 -17.38 2.32
N GLU A 22 3.29 -18.70 2.47
CA GLU A 22 3.12 -19.33 3.79
C GLU A 22 4.44 -19.56 4.53
N ASN A 23 5.55 -19.72 3.80
CA ASN A 23 6.82 -20.19 4.37
C ASN A 23 7.88 -19.08 4.41
N LEU A 24 8.49 -18.83 5.56
CA LEU A 24 9.69 -17.97 5.60
C LEU A 24 10.85 -18.70 4.92
N LEU A 25 11.57 -17.98 4.05
CA LEU A 25 12.70 -18.54 3.31
C LEU A 25 14.05 -18.17 3.94
N TYR A 26 14.07 -17.21 4.88
CA TYR A 26 15.27 -16.62 5.48
C TYR A 26 15.02 -16.34 6.95
N GLY A 27 16.10 -16.38 7.76
CA GLY A 27 16.14 -16.40 9.23
C GLY A 27 15.53 -15.21 9.97
N TYR A 28 14.23 -15.00 9.75
CA TYR A 28 13.36 -14.09 10.48
C TYR A 28 12.35 -14.88 11.33
N ASP A 29 12.55 -16.19 11.48
CA ASP A 29 11.60 -17.11 12.14
C ASP A 29 11.26 -16.62 13.55
N ASP A 30 12.26 -16.35 14.38
CA ASP A 30 12.07 -15.83 15.75
C ASP A 30 11.29 -14.51 15.76
N PHE A 31 11.59 -13.57 14.86
CA PHE A 31 10.87 -12.30 14.81
C PHE A 31 9.40 -12.49 14.38
N PHE A 32 9.15 -13.35 13.41
CA PHE A 32 7.79 -13.64 12.98
C PHE A 32 6.99 -14.39 14.04
N ASP A 33 7.60 -15.36 14.72
CA ASP A 33 6.96 -16.16 15.75
C ASP A 33 6.71 -15.35 17.03
N ASP A 34 7.72 -14.64 17.52
CA ASP A 34 7.66 -13.96 18.81
C ASP A 34 6.98 -12.59 18.76
N TYR A 35 7.02 -11.92 17.60
CA TYR A 35 6.47 -10.57 17.45
C TYR A 35 5.29 -10.51 16.48
N VAL A 36 5.49 -10.85 15.21
CA VAL A 36 4.47 -10.62 14.17
C VAL A 36 3.20 -11.44 14.44
N LYS A 37 3.35 -12.75 14.62
CA LYS A 37 2.22 -13.67 14.89
C LYS A 37 1.55 -13.34 16.21
N VAL A 38 2.31 -13.04 17.27
CA VAL A 38 1.77 -12.63 18.58
C VAL A 38 0.93 -11.37 18.45
N ARG A 39 1.43 -10.32 17.80
CA ARG A 39 0.68 -9.06 17.61
C ARG A 39 -0.60 -9.29 16.81
N LEU A 40 -0.52 -10.01 15.69
CA LEU A 40 -1.69 -10.31 14.87
C LEU A 40 -2.73 -11.18 15.61
N ASN A 41 -2.30 -12.11 16.46
CA ASN A 41 -3.19 -12.96 17.25
C ASN A 41 -3.87 -12.21 18.40
N ASN A 42 -3.18 -11.23 18.99
CA ASN A 42 -3.71 -10.45 20.11
C ASN A 42 -4.66 -9.31 19.67
N THR A 43 -4.79 -9.06 18.36
CA THR A 43 -5.72 -8.05 17.84
C THR A 43 -7.02 -8.71 17.37
N GLU A 44 -8.02 -8.77 18.26
CA GLU A 44 -9.32 -9.42 17.99
C GLU A 44 -10.04 -8.85 16.75
N GLN A 45 -9.96 -7.53 16.54
CA GLN A 45 -10.63 -6.81 15.45
C GLN A 45 -10.28 -7.40 14.07
N ILE A 46 -9.02 -7.79 13.86
CA ILE A 46 -8.50 -8.29 12.57
C ILE A 46 -8.40 -9.82 12.50
N SER A 47 -9.02 -10.53 13.46
CA SER A 47 -8.98 -12.00 13.54
C SER A 47 -9.31 -12.71 12.24
N HIS A 48 -10.23 -12.16 11.43
CA HIS A 48 -10.66 -12.72 10.14
C HIS A 48 -9.71 -12.44 8.97
N ILE A 49 -8.74 -11.51 9.11
CA ILE A 49 -7.73 -11.23 8.07
C ILE A 49 -6.30 -11.56 8.50
N LYS A 50 -6.07 -12.00 9.74
CA LYS A 50 -4.72 -12.17 10.30
C LYS A 50 -3.82 -13.09 9.47
N GLU A 51 -4.37 -14.16 8.91
CA GLU A 51 -3.62 -15.11 8.08
C GLU A 51 -3.25 -14.50 6.72
N SER A 52 -4.18 -13.76 6.10
CA SER A 52 -3.92 -12.99 4.88
C SER A 52 -2.82 -11.95 5.11
N LEU A 53 -2.85 -11.23 6.24
CA LEU A 53 -1.79 -10.29 6.60
C LEU A 53 -0.45 -10.99 6.82
N LEU A 54 -0.42 -12.07 7.59
CA LEU A 54 0.79 -12.84 7.86
C LEU A 54 1.44 -13.33 6.56
N ASN A 55 0.66 -13.93 5.65
CA ASN A 55 1.18 -14.45 4.39
C ASN A 55 1.71 -13.34 3.48
N ALA A 56 1.08 -12.16 3.47
CA ALA A 56 1.59 -11.00 2.75
C ALA A 56 2.90 -10.47 3.37
N PHE A 57 3.02 -10.47 4.70
CA PHE A 57 4.22 -10.02 5.41
C PHE A 57 5.40 -10.94 5.13
N ILE A 58 5.17 -12.26 5.15
CA ILE A 58 6.16 -13.28 4.78
C ILE A 58 6.58 -13.10 3.33
N TYR A 59 5.62 -12.90 2.41
CA TYR A 59 5.93 -12.64 1.00
C TYR A 59 6.88 -11.44 0.83
N ILE A 60 6.59 -10.31 1.47
CA ILE A 60 7.44 -9.11 1.41
C ILE A 60 8.82 -9.36 2.03
N ALA A 61 8.89 -10.05 3.15
CA ALA A 61 10.16 -10.40 3.81
C ALA A 61 11.05 -11.30 2.94
N ASN A 62 10.42 -12.17 2.14
CA ASN A 62 11.11 -13.08 1.23
C ASN A 62 11.52 -12.45 -0.11
N MET A 63 11.02 -11.26 -0.45
CA MET A 63 11.40 -10.58 -1.70
C MET A 63 12.90 -10.30 -1.72
N ARG A 64 13.53 -10.45 -2.88
CA ARG A 64 14.96 -10.18 -3.08
C ARG A 64 15.15 -8.89 -3.88
N PRO A 65 16.29 -8.18 -3.74
CA PRO A 65 16.56 -6.93 -4.46
C PRO A 65 16.40 -6.98 -5.98
N ARG A 66 16.55 -8.16 -6.59
CA ARG A 66 16.37 -8.38 -8.03
C ARG A 66 14.91 -8.52 -8.47
N ASN A 67 13.96 -8.64 -7.55
CA ASN A 67 12.54 -8.74 -7.87
C ASN A 67 12.04 -7.37 -8.38
N ASN A 68 11.15 -7.40 -9.37
CA ASN A 68 10.47 -6.18 -9.81
C ASN A 68 9.73 -5.54 -8.64
N GLN A 69 9.69 -4.20 -8.59
CA GLN A 69 9.03 -3.42 -7.55
C GLN A 69 9.56 -3.70 -6.13
N TYR A 70 10.77 -4.28 -6.00
CA TYR A 70 11.39 -4.50 -4.69
C TYR A 70 11.55 -3.20 -3.92
N GLU A 71 11.97 -2.13 -4.58
CA GLU A 71 12.21 -0.83 -3.93
C GLU A 71 10.93 -0.20 -3.36
N ASP A 72 9.79 -0.44 -4.00
CA ASP A 72 8.46 0.09 -3.68
C ASP A 72 7.63 -0.84 -2.77
N ARG A 73 8.12 -2.07 -2.51
CA ARG A 73 7.36 -3.14 -1.84
C ARG A 73 6.78 -2.75 -0.49
N TRP A 74 7.48 -1.88 0.24
CA TRP A 74 7.05 -1.39 1.55
C TRP A 74 5.84 -0.45 1.42
N ASP A 75 5.83 0.43 0.43
CA ASP A 75 4.71 1.35 0.21
C ASP A 75 3.48 0.59 -0.32
N TYR A 76 3.68 -0.39 -1.21
CA TYR A 76 2.62 -1.34 -1.57
C TYR A 76 2.06 -2.08 -0.36
N LEU A 77 2.94 -2.61 0.51
CA LEU A 77 2.52 -3.32 1.71
C LEU A 77 1.71 -2.39 2.64
N TYR A 78 2.16 -1.15 2.82
CA TYR A 78 1.49 -0.15 3.62
C TYR A 78 0.07 0.11 3.10
N TYR A 79 -0.08 0.43 1.82
CA TYR A 79 -1.40 0.74 1.26
C TYR A 79 -2.32 -0.48 1.17
N TRP A 80 -1.77 -1.67 0.91
CA TRP A 80 -2.56 -2.90 0.90
C TRP A 80 -3.07 -3.27 2.29
N THR A 81 -2.19 -3.25 3.29
CA THR A 81 -2.53 -3.57 4.69
C THR A 81 -3.53 -2.55 5.22
N GLY A 82 -3.24 -1.26 5.07
CA GLY A 82 -4.09 -0.21 5.58
C GLY A 82 -5.49 -0.22 4.96
N ASN A 83 -5.61 -0.59 3.68
CA ASN A 83 -6.91 -0.73 3.02
C ASN A 83 -7.74 -1.88 3.59
N LYS A 84 -7.11 -3.00 4.01
CA LYS A 84 -7.81 -4.08 4.72
C LYS A 84 -8.18 -3.65 6.15
N VAL A 85 -7.25 -3.03 6.87
CA VAL A 85 -7.47 -2.58 8.25
C VAL A 85 -8.62 -1.56 8.33
N TYR A 86 -8.64 -0.54 7.46
CA TYR A 86 -9.73 0.45 7.45
C TYR A 86 -11.10 -0.08 6.97
N LYS A 87 -11.18 -1.28 6.41
CA LYS A 87 -12.48 -1.95 6.20
C LYS A 87 -13.08 -2.47 7.50
N ILE A 88 -12.25 -2.63 8.53
CA ILE A 88 -12.59 -3.21 9.83
C ILE A 88 -12.71 -2.11 10.88
N VAL A 89 -11.69 -1.27 11.01
CA VAL A 89 -11.63 -0.20 12.01
C VAL A 89 -12.03 1.15 11.41
N GLN A 90 -12.56 2.05 12.25
CA GLN A 90 -13.02 3.38 11.80
C GLN A 90 -12.20 4.53 12.38
N ASN A 91 -11.52 4.35 13.52
CA ASN A 91 -10.73 5.40 14.15
C ASN A 91 -9.23 5.23 13.85
N VAL A 92 -8.51 6.35 13.92
CA VAL A 92 -7.07 6.41 13.62
C VAL A 92 -6.22 5.68 14.66
N SER A 93 -6.66 5.60 15.92
CA SER A 93 -5.90 4.92 16.97
C SER A 93 -5.81 3.42 16.71
N ASP A 94 -6.95 2.76 16.48
CA ASP A 94 -6.98 1.33 16.16
C ASP A 94 -6.20 1.03 14.87
N PHE A 95 -6.35 1.89 13.86
CA PHE A 95 -5.57 1.77 12.63
C PHE A 95 -4.08 1.82 12.91
N LYS A 96 -3.62 2.82 13.66
CA LYS A 96 -2.22 2.98 14.03
C LYS A 96 -1.69 1.76 14.77
N ASP A 97 -2.39 1.30 15.80
CA ASP A 97 -1.94 0.19 16.66
C ASP A 97 -1.74 -1.11 15.86
N ILE A 98 -2.57 -1.34 14.84
CA ILE A 98 -2.46 -2.47 13.93
C ILE A 98 -1.32 -2.25 12.91
N MET A 99 -1.27 -1.06 12.33
CA MET A 99 -0.29 -0.71 11.29
C MET A 99 1.13 -0.56 11.85
N GLU A 100 1.33 -0.43 13.16
CA GLU A 100 2.67 -0.46 13.76
C GLU A 100 3.41 -1.80 13.50
N VAL A 101 2.69 -2.91 13.27
CA VAL A 101 3.31 -4.21 12.96
C VAL A 101 4.11 -4.14 11.66
N ILE A 102 3.60 -3.48 10.62
CA ILE A 102 4.34 -3.34 9.35
C ILE A 102 5.55 -2.40 9.49
N ASN A 103 5.51 -1.46 10.42
CA ASN A 103 6.65 -0.59 10.71
C ASN A 103 7.79 -1.38 11.34
N SER A 104 7.48 -2.20 12.35
CA SER A 104 8.45 -3.11 12.97
C SER A 104 9.01 -4.11 11.96
N LEU A 105 8.14 -4.66 11.10
CA LEU A 105 8.55 -5.56 10.02
C LEU A 105 9.56 -4.88 9.07
N LYS A 106 9.26 -3.66 8.61
CA LYS A 106 10.16 -2.90 7.73
C LYS A 106 11.52 -2.66 8.37
N ILE A 107 11.55 -2.22 9.62
CA ILE A 107 12.80 -1.97 10.36
C ILE A 107 13.63 -3.25 10.49
N HIS A 108 12.97 -4.37 10.81
CA HIS A 108 13.65 -5.64 11.05
C HIS A 108 14.21 -6.25 9.77
N VAL A 109 13.43 -6.23 8.68
CA VAL A 109 13.79 -6.86 7.40
C VAL A 109 14.71 -5.95 6.56
N ASP A 110 14.50 -4.64 6.59
CA ASP A 110 15.18 -3.67 5.72
C ASP A 110 15.68 -2.46 6.53
N ASN A 111 16.60 -2.73 7.45
CA ASN A 111 17.14 -1.75 8.39
C ASN A 111 17.73 -0.49 7.69
N ASN A 112 18.23 -0.64 6.46
CA ASN A 112 18.79 0.49 5.69
C ASN A 112 17.73 1.50 5.23
N LYS A 113 16.48 1.07 5.00
CA LYS A 113 15.37 1.93 4.58
C LYS A 113 14.63 2.60 5.74
N GLY A 114 14.98 2.24 6.98
CA GLY A 114 14.42 2.83 8.19
C GLY A 114 12.92 2.61 8.36
N LYS A 115 12.34 3.36 9.30
CA LYS A 115 10.90 3.30 9.62
C LYS A 115 10.04 4.04 8.61
N TYR A 116 8.74 3.79 8.61
CA TYR A 116 7.79 4.65 7.91
C TYR A 116 7.74 6.04 8.55
N ASN A 117 7.31 7.04 7.77
CA ASN A 117 7.01 8.37 8.30
C ASN A 117 5.84 8.27 9.31
N ASP A 118 6.01 8.84 10.50
CA ASP A 118 5.00 8.82 11.57
C ASP A 118 3.68 9.48 11.15
N ASP A 119 3.70 10.38 10.16
CA ASP A 119 2.49 11.00 9.61
C ASP A 119 1.60 9.99 8.86
N LEU A 120 2.17 8.88 8.36
CA LEU A 120 1.39 7.82 7.70
C LEU A 120 0.37 7.19 8.66
N PHE A 121 0.71 7.09 9.94
CA PHE A 121 -0.17 6.48 10.95
C PHE A 121 -1.16 7.47 11.59
N LYS A 122 -1.25 8.70 11.09
CA LYS A 122 -2.15 9.75 11.60
C LYS A 122 -3.24 10.16 10.61
N ILE A 123 -3.35 9.44 9.49
CA ILE A 123 -4.25 9.78 8.40
C ILE A 123 -5.64 9.22 8.71
N GLU A 124 -6.70 9.94 8.38
CA GLU A 124 -8.07 9.39 8.48
C GLU A 124 -8.40 8.47 7.29
N LYS A 125 -9.45 7.65 7.42
CA LYS A 125 -9.79 6.61 6.44
C LYS A 125 -10.03 7.13 5.01
N ASP A 126 -10.71 8.27 4.89
CA ASP A 126 -11.01 8.92 3.61
C ASP A 126 -9.74 9.50 2.96
N GLN A 127 -8.91 10.17 3.74
CA GLN A 127 -7.59 10.66 3.35
C GLN A 127 -6.67 9.50 2.94
N PHE A 128 -6.64 8.41 3.70
CA PHE A 128 -5.90 7.20 3.37
C PHE A 128 -6.36 6.62 2.02
N THR A 129 -7.67 6.52 1.81
CA THR A 129 -8.26 6.02 0.57
C THR A 129 -7.82 6.87 -0.63
N ASN A 130 -7.77 8.19 -0.46
CA ASN A 130 -7.31 9.11 -1.48
C ASN A 130 -5.82 8.96 -1.77
N LEU A 131 -4.97 8.92 -0.74
CA LEU A 131 -3.53 8.72 -0.91
C LEU A 131 -3.20 7.38 -1.57
N LYS A 132 -3.91 6.32 -1.20
CA LYS A 132 -3.77 5.02 -1.84
C LYS A 132 -4.05 5.11 -3.33
N LYS A 133 -5.16 5.74 -3.75
CA LYS A 133 -5.50 5.90 -5.17
C LYS A 133 -4.44 6.70 -5.92
N LEU A 134 -3.91 7.76 -5.32
CA LEU A 134 -2.84 8.55 -5.92
C LEU A 134 -1.53 7.77 -6.06
N TYR A 135 -1.14 7.04 -5.03
CA TYR A 135 0.04 6.18 -5.07
C TYR A 135 -0.13 5.08 -6.13
N ASP A 136 -1.28 4.41 -6.17
CA ASP A 136 -1.56 3.40 -7.20
C ASP A 136 -1.46 4.01 -8.60
N TYR A 137 -1.97 5.22 -8.79
CA TYR A 137 -1.91 5.91 -10.08
C TYR A 137 -0.48 6.32 -10.46
N SER A 138 0.33 6.81 -9.52
CA SER A 138 1.73 7.18 -9.79
C SER A 138 2.55 5.95 -10.21
N GLN A 139 2.37 4.84 -9.50
CA GLN A 139 3.01 3.56 -9.82
C GLN A 139 2.58 2.97 -11.17
N ASN A 140 1.35 3.26 -11.60
CA ASN A 140 0.81 2.77 -12.86
C ASN A 140 1.10 3.69 -14.05
N TYR A 141 1.52 4.93 -13.81
CA TYR A 141 1.55 6.00 -14.81
C TYR A 141 2.37 5.65 -16.05
N ASP A 142 3.58 5.12 -15.89
CA ASP A 142 4.44 4.77 -17.01
C ASP A 142 3.87 3.64 -17.86
N THR A 143 3.26 2.64 -17.22
CA THR A 143 2.58 1.54 -17.92
C THR A 143 1.37 2.08 -18.68
N ILE A 144 0.58 2.96 -18.06
CA ILE A 144 -0.56 3.62 -18.71
C ILE A 144 -0.11 4.39 -19.94
N LYS A 145 0.94 5.22 -19.80
CA LYS A 145 1.47 6.05 -20.88
C LYS A 145 1.93 5.22 -22.08
N VAL A 146 2.62 4.10 -21.84
CA VAL A 146 3.03 3.17 -22.91
C VAL A 146 1.82 2.51 -23.55
N LYS A 147 0.86 2.05 -22.75
CA LYS A 147 -0.32 1.31 -23.24
C LYS A 147 -1.22 2.14 -24.13
N ILE A 148 -1.39 3.43 -23.83
CA ILE A 148 -2.24 4.36 -24.60
C ILE A 148 -1.51 5.09 -25.73
N ALA A 149 -0.20 4.87 -25.90
CA ALA A 149 0.60 5.55 -26.94
C ALA A 149 0.17 5.21 -28.38
N PRO A 150 -0.24 3.96 -28.71
CA PRO A 150 -0.72 3.63 -30.06
C PRO A 150 -2.02 4.38 -30.41
N TYR A 151 -2.08 4.94 -31.62
CA TYR A 151 -3.21 5.75 -32.09
C TYR A 151 -4.54 4.97 -32.17
N ASP A 152 -4.47 3.66 -32.35
CA ASP A 152 -5.61 2.75 -32.47
C ASP A 152 -6.00 2.05 -31.16
N TYR A 153 -5.29 2.34 -30.05
CA TYR A 153 -5.60 1.72 -28.76
C TYR A 153 -6.97 2.19 -28.26
N LYS A 154 -7.85 1.22 -28.01
CA LYS A 154 -9.16 1.45 -27.40
C LYS A 154 -9.11 0.96 -25.96
N CYS A 155 -9.13 1.90 -25.02
CA CYS A 155 -9.27 1.57 -23.60
C CYS A 155 -10.58 0.84 -23.35
N SER A 156 -10.57 -0.14 -22.43
CA SER A 156 -11.82 -0.56 -21.80
C SER A 156 -12.47 0.62 -21.06
N TYR A 157 -13.78 0.54 -20.83
CA TYR A 157 -14.52 1.54 -20.07
C TYR A 157 -13.92 1.75 -18.67
N LEU A 158 -13.65 0.65 -17.95
CA LEU A 158 -13.13 0.68 -16.58
C LEU A 158 -11.70 1.23 -16.52
N TYR A 159 -10.88 0.94 -17.53
CA TYR A 159 -9.53 1.50 -17.62
C TYR A 159 -9.55 3.02 -17.86
N ASN A 160 -10.44 3.49 -18.74
CA ASN A 160 -10.62 4.92 -18.98
C ASN A 160 -11.12 5.66 -17.73
N GLU A 161 -12.12 5.08 -17.04
CA GLU A 161 -12.66 5.61 -15.79
C GLU A 161 -11.58 5.71 -14.71
N TYR A 162 -10.77 4.65 -14.54
CA TYR A 162 -9.64 4.66 -13.61
C TYR A 162 -8.66 5.81 -13.86
N ILE A 163 -8.29 6.07 -15.13
CA ILE A 163 -7.37 7.17 -15.48
C ILE A 163 -8.01 8.52 -15.16
N ARG A 164 -9.26 8.73 -15.60
CA ARG A 164 -9.98 10.00 -15.39
C ARG A 164 -10.13 10.29 -13.91
N ASP A 165 -10.63 9.34 -13.14
CA ASP A 165 -10.93 9.51 -11.73
C ASP A 165 -9.65 9.74 -10.92
N SER A 166 -8.57 9.00 -11.24
CA SER A 166 -7.25 9.21 -10.62
C SER A 166 -6.69 10.60 -10.92
N TYR A 167 -6.82 11.09 -12.15
CA TYR A 167 -6.36 12.42 -12.55
C TYR A 167 -7.19 13.53 -11.88
N GLU A 168 -8.51 13.38 -11.82
CA GLU A 168 -9.40 14.31 -11.13
C GLU A 168 -9.08 14.39 -9.64
N LEU A 169 -8.85 13.24 -9.00
CA LEU A 169 -8.42 13.17 -7.61
C LEU A 169 -7.09 13.89 -7.38
N TYR A 170 -6.10 13.67 -8.25
CA TYR A 170 -4.82 14.37 -8.19
C TYR A 170 -5.00 15.89 -8.23
N ARG A 171 -5.79 16.40 -9.19
CA ARG A 171 -6.06 17.84 -9.30
C ARG A 171 -6.73 18.39 -8.03
N LYS A 172 -7.72 17.68 -7.51
CA LYS A 172 -8.44 18.07 -6.29
C LYS A 172 -7.47 18.19 -5.11
N ILE A 173 -6.64 17.17 -4.88
CA ILE A 173 -5.71 17.13 -3.74
C ILE A 173 -4.60 18.17 -3.92
N LYS A 174 -4.14 18.39 -5.15
CA LYS A 174 -3.18 19.46 -5.44
C LYS A 174 -3.70 20.84 -5.05
N ILE A 175 -4.96 21.15 -5.37
CA ILE A 175 -5.61 22.42 -4.96
C ILE A 175 -5.82 22.45 -3.45
N GLU A 176 -6.23 21.33 -2.86
CA GLU A 176 -6.43 21.22 -1.42
C GLU A 176 -5.13 21.45 -0.64
N CYS A 177 -4.00 20.95 -1.14
CA CYS A 177 -2.70 21.02 -0.48
C CYS A 177 -1.80 22.18 -0.97
N SER A 178 -2.26 23.04 -1.89
CA SER A 178 -1.48 24.19 -2.37
C SER A 178 -1.48 25.39 -1.43
N SER A 179 -2.24 25.35 -0.33
CA SER A 179 -2.26 26.41 0.67
C SER A 179 -1.05 26.31 1.61
N GLU A 180 -0.25 27.39 1.67
CA GLU A 180 1.00 27.48 2.46
C GLU A 180 0.82 27.23 3.97
N THR A 181 -0.41 27.19 4.48
CA THR A 181 -0.72 27.02 5.90
C THR A 181 -1.07 25.59 6.31
N ARG A 182 -1.13 24.62 5.37
CA ARG A 182 -1.59 23.25 5.67
C ARG A 182 -0.45 22.32 6.03
N THR A 183 -0.25 22.14 7.34
CA THR A 183 0.71 21.20 7.95
C THR A 183 0.14 19.81 8.23
N SER A 184 -1.02 19.48 7.65
CA SER A 184 -1.68 18.19 7.88
C SER A 184 -0.81 17.03 7.41
N ALA A 185 -0.88 15.90 8.13
CA ALA A 185 -0.20 14.66 7.75
C ALA A 185 -0.51 14.27 6.30
N TYR A 186 -1.78 14.38 5.91
CA TYR A 186 -2.25 14.13 4.54
C TYR A 186 -1.53 14.96 3.47
N CYS A 187 -1.43 16.29 3.65
CA CYS A 187 -0.77 17.13 2.65
C CYS A 187 0.74 16.95 2.64
N LYS A 188 1.38 16.73 3.81
CA LYS A 188 2.82 16.42 3.87
C LYS A 188 3.17 15.14 3.11
N ILE A 189 2.32 14.12 3.20
CA ILE A 189 2.54 12.87 2.48
C ILE A 189 2.35 13.10 0.98
N PHE A 190 1.32 13.85 0.58
CA PHE A 190 1.11 14.19 -0.83
C PHE A 190 2.26 15.00 -1.44
N THR A 191 2.88 15.91 -0.69
CA THR A 191 3.97 16.76 -1.22
C THR A 191 5.34 16.08 -1.22
N ASN A 192 5.54 15.07 -0.36
CA ASN A 192 6.83 14.39 -0.18
C ASN A 192 6.89 13.01 -0.86
N GLY A 193 5.79 12.54 -1.43
CA GLY A 193 5.71 11.35 -2.29
C GLY A 193 5.75 11.72 -3.77
#